data_AF-X1INS2-F1
#
_entry.id   AF-X1INS2-F1
#
_cell.length_a   1.000
_cell.length_b   1.000
_cell.length_c   1.000
_cell.angle_alpha   90.00
_cell.angle_beta   90.00
_cell.angle_gamma   90.00
#
_symmetry.space_group_name_H-M   'P 1'
#
loop_
_entity.id
_entity.type
_entity.pdbx_description
1 polymer ?
#
loop_
_entity_poly.entity_id
_entity_poly.type
_entity_poly.pdbx_seq_one_letter_code
_entity_poly.pdbx_strand_id
1 'polypeptide(L)' 'DLNPGLILYLIFIWIDPHYPKLWLKYLKFAEEKAKELRVDRILINTNRNDKVIERRLNKYGYHTKYTIFGKEVK' A
#
# COMPACT_ATOMS: atom_id res chain seq x y z
N ASP A 1 -1.63 -4.66 -18.45
CA ASP A 1 -2.29 -5.83 -17.86
C ASP A 1 -3.77 -5.52 -17.79
N LEU A 2 -4.57 -6.01 -18.74
CA LEU A 2 -5.97 -5.57 -18.94
C LEU A 2 -6.96 -6.30 -18.03
N ASN A 3 -6.52 -7.34 -17.31
CA ASN A 3 -7.28 -7.93 -16.22
C ASN A 3 -6.44 -7.88 -14.94
N PRO A 4 -6.62 -6.84 -14.10
CA PRO A 4 -5.79 -6.68 -12.91
C PRO A 4 -6.11 -7.71 -11.81
N GLY A 5 -7.09 -8.58 -11.99
CA GLY A 5 -7.56 -9.46 -10.93
C GLY A 5 -8.20 -8.68 -9.77
N LEU A 6 -8.49 -9.37 -8.67
CA LEU A 6 -9.02 -8.78 -7.46
C LEU A 6 -7.91 -8.06 -6.69
N ILE A 7 -8.15 -6.79 -6.35
CA ILE A 7 -7.19 -5.95 -5.64
C ILE A 7 -7.71 -5.61 -4.26
N LEU A 8 -6.90 -5.84 -3.22
CA LEU A 8 -7.11 -5.21 -1.92
C LEU A 8 -6.43 -3.85 -1.91
N TYR A 9 -7.23 -2.78 -1.88
CA TYR A 9 -6.72 -1.42 -1.89
C TYR A 9 -6.71 -0.81 -0.49
N LEU A 10 -5.52 -0.50 0.03
CA LEU A 10 -5.35 0.18 1.31
C LEU A 10 -5.39 1.69 1.10
N ILE A 11 -6.62 2.24 1.04
CA ILE A 11 -6.90 3.66 0.70
C ILE A 11 -6.20 4.64 1.66
N PHE A 12 -6.18 4.30 2.94
CA PHE A 12 -5.60 5.15 3.97
C PHE A 12 -5.12 4.32 5.15
N ILE A 13 -3.87 4.55 5.55
CA ILE A 13 -3.30 3.97 6.77
C ILE A 13 -2.65 5.11 7.55
N TRP A 14 -3.22 5.43 8.70
CA TRP A 14 -2.64 6.35 9.66
C TRP A 14 -2.32 5.61 10.93
N ILE A 15 -1.07 5.73 11.37
CA ILE A 15 -0.59 5.11 12.60
C ILE A 15 0.17 6.17 13.35
N ASP A 16 -0.15 6.30 14.63
CA ASP A 16 0.54 7.18 15.54
C ASP A 16 2.05 6.85 15.58
N PRO A 17 2.93 7.85 15.39
CA PRO A 17 4.38 7.66 15.39
C PRO A 17 4.95 6.99 16.64
N HIS A 18 4.30 7.11 17.80
CA HIS A 18 4.71 6.48 19.06
C HIS A 18 4.54 4.95 19.04
N TYR A 19 3.81 4.42 18.05
CA TYR A 19 3.51 3.00 17.94
C TYR A 19 3.99 2.38 16.62
N PRO A 20 5.30 2.42 16.31
CA PRO A 20 5.83 1.96 15.02
C PRO A 20 5.60 0.45 14.78
N LYS A 21 5.45 -0.33 15.85
CA LYS A 21 5.15 -1.78 15.77
C LYS A 21 3.74 -2.06 15.24
N LEU A 22 2.78 -1.13 15.40
CA LEU A 22 1.42 -1.28 14.87
C LEU A 22 1.42 -1.32 13.34
N TRP A 23 2.35 -0.62 12.70
CA TRP A 23 2.51 -0.66 11.25
C TRP A 23 2.78 -2.07 10.74
N LEU A 24 3.72 -2.76 11.36
CA LEU A 24 4.04 -4.13 10.99
C LEU A 24 2.85 -5.07 11.23
N LYS A 25 2.14 -4.90 12.35
CA LYS A 25 0.94 -5.70 12.64
C LYS A 25 -0.15 -5.49 11.59
N TYR A 26 -0.37 -4.25 11.16
CA TYR A 26 -1.39 -3.91 10.18
C TYR A 26 -1.05 -4.43 8.78
N LEU A 27 0.21 -4.35 8.37
CA LEU A 27 0.65 -4.95 7.11
C LEU A 27 0.43 -6.47 7.09
N LYS A 28 0.79 -7.17 8.18
CA LYS A 28 0.53 -8.61 8.31
C LYS A 28 -0.97 -8.93 8.27
N PHE A 29 -1.78 -8.16 8.98
CA PHE A 29 -3.23 -8.30 8.94
C PHE A 29 -3.77 -8.12 7.52
N ALA A 30 -3.30 -7.12 6.77
CA ALA A 30 -3.71 -6.89 5.39
C ALA A 30 -3.30 -8.06 4.48
N GLU A 31 -2.11 -8.62 4.66
CA GLU A 31 -1.64 -9.81 3.94
C GLU A 31 -2.47 -11.06 4.26
N GLU A 32 -2.84 -11.26 5.53
CA GLU A 32 -3.71 -12.36 5.94
C GLU A 32 -5.10 -12.23 5.32
N LYS A 33 -5.68 -11.02 5.34
CA LYS A 33 -6.96 -10.74 4.68
C LYS A 33 -6.89 -10.87 3.17
N ALA A 34 -5.79 -10.47 2.56
CA ALA A 34 -5.54 -10.67 1.14
C ALA A 34 -5.59 -12.16 0.77
N LYS A 35 -4.94 -13.02 1.56
CA LYS A 35 -4.95 -14.48 1.36
C LYS A 35 -6.34 -15.08 1.58
N GLU A 36 -7.02 -14.69 2.66
CA GLU A 36 -8.38 -15.13 2.99
C GLU A 36 -9.36 -14.82 1.86
N LEU A 37 -9.28 -13.62 1.30
CA LEU A 37 -10.16 -13.13 0.23
C LEU A 37 -9.69 -13.55 -1.17
N ARG A 38 -8.57 -14.28 -1.29
CA ARG A 38 -7.96 -14.68 -2.56
C ARG A 38 -7.73 -13.50 -3.51
N VAL A 39 -7.25 -12.38 -2.99
CA VAL A 39 -6.89 -11.23 -3.83
C VAL A 39 -5.56 -11.49 -4.52
N ASP A 40 -5.41 -11.00 -5.75
CA ASP A 40 -4.21 -11.20 -6.57
C ASP A 40 -3.07 -10.26 -6.16
N ARG A 41 -3.42 -9.08 -5.62
CA ARG A 41 -2.45 -8.04 -5.24
C ARG A 41 -2.98 -7.05 -4.21
N ILE A 42 -2.07 -6.47 -3.44
CA ILE A 42 -2.34 -5.36 -2.50
C ILE A 42 -1.78 -4.09 -3.11
N LEU A 43 -2.56 -3.01 -3.11
CA LEU A 43 -2.11 -1.67 -3.52
C LEU A 43 -2.26 -0.67 -2.39
N ILE A 44 -1.32 0.28 -2.31
CA ILE A 44 -1.32 1.39 -1.36
C ILE A 44 -1.10 2.67 -2.14
N ASN A 45 -2.00 3.64 -2.03
CA ASN A 45 -1.76 5.00 -2.49
C ASN A 45 -1.08 5.82 -1.41
N THR A 46 -0.17 6.69 -1.82
CA THR A 46 0.42 7.67 -0.92
C THR A 46 0.86 8.89 -1.73
N ASN A 47 0.68 10.06 -1.14
CA ASN A 47 1.22 11.33 -1.65
C ASN A 47 2.59 11.66 -1.03
N ARG A 48 3.16 10.74 -0.24
CA ARG A 48 4.48 10.92 0.37
C ARG A 48 5.58 10.73 -0.67
N ASN A 49 6.76 11.26 -0.34
CA ASN A 49 7.97 11.07 -1.13
C ASN A 49 8.22 9.57 -1.40
N ASP A 50 8.38 9.24 -2.68
CA ASP A 50 8.58 7.89 -3.21
C ASP A 50 9.75 7.16 -2.54
N LYS A 51 10.91 7.81 -2.40
CA LYS A 51 12.11 7.21 -1.78
C LYS A 51 11.88 6.84 -0.31
N VAL A 52 11.10 7.64 0.42
CA VAL A 52 10.77 7.36 1.83
C VAL A 52 9.88 6.12 1.93
N ILE A 53 8.89 6.03 1.05
CA ILE A 53 7.95 4.92 1.00
C ILE A 53 8.65 3.65 0.56
N GLU A 54 9.48 3.73 -0.48
CA GLU A 54 10.26 2.61 -0.99
C GLU A 54 11.16 2.01 0.10
N ARG A 55 11.92 2.83 0.85
CA ARG A 55 12.72 2.35 1.98
C ARG A 55 11.89 1.63 3.05
N ARG A 56 10.66 2.07 3.29
CA ARG A 56 9.78 1.50 4.32
C ARG A 56 9.09 0.22 3.86
N LEU A 57 8.67 0.16 2.59
CA LEU A 57 7.76 -0.84 2.05
C LEU A 57 8.46 -1.92 1.22
N ASN A 58 9.60 -1.62 0.58
CA ASN A 58 10.33 -2.57 -0.25
C ASN A 58 10.79 -3.82 0.53
N LYS A 59 11.18 -3.64 1.80
CA LYS A 59 11.48 -4.77 2.72
C LYS A 59 10.29 -5.70 3.02
N TYR A 60 9.08 -5.33 2.60
CA TYR A 60 7.86 -6.13 2.70
C TYR A 60 7.32 -6.55 1.32
N GLY A 61 8.12 -6.45 0.25
CA GLY A 61 7.75 -6.89 -1.10
C GLY A 61 6.83 -5.94 -1.87
N TYR A 62 6.60 -4.73 -1.35
CA TYR A 62 5.87 -3.70 -2.07
C TYR A 62 6.83 -2.92 -2.97
N HIS A 63 6.42 -2.72 -4.22
CA HIS A 63 7.19 -1.98 -5.21
C HIS A 63 6.34 -0.87 -5.81
N THR A 64 6.97 0.26 -6.14
CA THR A 64 6.30 1.35 -6.85
C THR A 64 5.77 0.85 -8.18
N LYS A 65 4.46 0.96 -8.37
CA LYS A 65 3.79 0.66 -9.63
C LYS A 65 2.89 1.84 -9.99
N TYR A 66 2.89 2.17 -11.29
CA TYR A 66 2.06 3.18 -11.94
C TYR A 66 2.48 4.64 -11.69
N THR A 67 2.26 5.45 -12.72
CA THR A 67 2.40 6.90 -12.70
C THR A 67 1.02 7.51 -12.49
N ILE A 68 0.87 8.39 -11.49
CA ILE A 68 -0.37 9.14 -11.25
C ILE A 68 -0.25 10.49 -11.96
N PHE A 69 -1.20 10.80 -12.84
CA PHE A 69 -1.31 12.11 -13.47
C PHE A 69 -2.35 12.94 -12.71
N GLY A 70 -1.93 14.05 -12.12
CA GLY A 70 -2.81 14.99 -11.43
C GLY A 70 -2.90 16.33 -12.17
N LYS A 71 -4.07 16.95 -12.15
CA LYS A 71 -4.29 18.33 -12.62
C LYS A 71 -5.00 19.10 -11.52
N GLU A 72 -4.44 20.24 -11.13
CA GLU A 72 -5.15 21.19 -10.27
C GLU A 72 -6.26 21.88 -11.07
N VAL A 73 -7.47 21.87 -10.52
CA VAL A 73 -8.62 22.61 -11.03
C VAL A 73 -8.91 23.67 -9.98
N LYS A 74 -8.46 24.90 -10.23
CA LYS A 74 -8.70 26.03 -9.32
C LYS A 74 -10.18 26.35 -9.23
#